data_AF-A0A368VJ14-F1
#
_entry.id   AF-A0A368VJ14-F1
#
_cell.length_a   1.000
_cell.length_b   1.000
_cell.length_c   1.000
_cell.angle_alpha   90.00
_cell.angle_beta   90.00
_cell.angle_gamma   90.00
#
_symmetry.space_group_name_H-M   'P 1'
#
loop_
_entity.id
_entity.type
_entity.pdbx_description
1 polymer ?
#
loop_
_entity_poly.entity_id
_entity_poly.type
_entity_poly.pdbx_seq_one_letter_code
_entity_poly.pdbx_strand_id
1 'polypeptide(L)'
;MEELQVNGTTIENMGVLDLIEMKPEDLGAVSLIQNVGLILAPESLVGALMKIPQKNVGLTVTLPSTTGKIKLLSGQFTVNGEVFANRLGSPEDILVVTGQIIITSTIETVGFKEVIVAGQLIAPKKAESGLVAAVTRMTGQVAYYTAETPRLFVGEDTFSKAFFDFIDDKLAMVFVGSFEFESDVDAALLKQKVSEIVVIGELKAPKELIPILQYLASVKLGSIIGIDHAVIQSQP
;
A
#
# COMPACT_ATOMS: atom_id res chain seq x y z
N MET A 1 45.00 -15.70 -18.06
CA MET A 1 44.96 -14.45 -17.30
C MET A 1 43.83 -14.62 -16.31
N GLU A 2 44.18 -14.86 -15.05
CA GLU A 2 43.25 -14.88 -13.93
C GLU A 2 42.73 -13.45 -13.74
N GLU A 3 41.44 -13.24 -13.99
CA GLU A 3 40.75 -12.04 -13.54
C GLU A 3 40.44 -12.21 -12.06
N LEU A 4 41.04 -11.32 -11.27
CA LEU A 4 40.80 -11.13 -9.84
C LEU A 4 39.29 -11.07 -9.57
N GLN A 5 38.79 -12.01 -8.77
CA GLN A 5 37.46 -11.89 -8.17
C GLN A 5 37.46 -10.66 -7.26
N VAL A 6 36.77 -9.61 -7.69
CA VAL A 6 36.43 -8.48 -6.82
C VAL A 6 35.38 -9.00 -5.84
N ASN A 7 35.81 -9.35 -4.64
CA ASN A 7 34.94 -9.71 -3.52
C ASN A 7 34.21 -8.45 -3.04
N GLY A 8 33.25 -7.98 -3.83
CA GLY A 8 32.29 -6.97 -3.41
C GLY A 8 31.06 -7.62 -2.80
N THR A 9 30.44 -6.90 -1.86
CA THR A 9 29.20 -7.32 -1.21
C THR A 9 28.03 -7.09 -2.16
N THR A 10 27.22 -8.12 -2.39
CA THR A 10 25.93 -8.00 -3.08
C THR A 10 24.84 -7.77 -2.06
N ILE A 11 24.04 -6.71 -2.24
CA ILE A 11 22.82 -6.48 -1.45
C ILE A 11 21.64 -6.98 -2.27
N GLU A 12 20.85 -7.91 -1.71
CA GLU A 12 19.75 -8.50 -2.47
C GLU A 12 18.54 -8.94 -1.66
N ASN A 13 17.41 -9.09 -2.36
CA ASN A 13 16.16 -9.68 -1.88
C ASN A 13 15.55 -8.92 -0.69
N MET A 14 15.44 -7.59 -0.82
CA MET A 14 14.90 -6.71 0.22
C MET A 14 13.64 -5.99 -0.25
N GLY A 15 12.61 -5.93 0.60
CA GLY A 15 11.44 -5.09 0.33
C GLY A 15 11.80 -3.60 0.35
N VAL A 16 12.52 -3.19 1.40
CA VAL A 16 13.07 -1.84 1.55
C VAL A 16 14.54 -1.94 1.94
N LEU A 17 15.41 -1.28 1.18
CA LEU A 17 16.81 -1.03 1.54
C LEU A 17 16.91 0.39 2.11
N ASP A 18 17.07 0.47 3.43
CA ASP A 18 17.22 1.73 4.15
C ASP A 18 18.70 2.13 4.23
N LEU A 19 19.06 3.21 3.53
CA LEU A 19 20.40 3.80 3.52
C LEU A 19 20.41 5.20 4.17
N ILE A 20 19.37 5.57 4.92
CA ILE A 20 19.16 6.94 5.40
C ILE A 20 20.35 7.45 6.24
N GLU A 21 20.90 6.59 7.10
CA GLU A 21 22.02 6.92 7.99
C GLU A 21 23.39 6.58 7.39
N MET A 22 23.45 6.07 6.16
CA MET A 22 24.69 5.64 5.52
C MET A 22 25.43 6.80 4.84
N LYS A 23 26.76 6.70 4.84
CA LYS A 23 27.65 7.64 4.16
C LYS A 23 28.15 7.05 2.83
N PRO A 24 28.60 7.90 1.88
CA PRO A 24 29.15 7.44 0.60
C PRO A 24 30.25 6.39 0.72
N GLU A 25 31.08 6.49 1.76
CA GLU A 25 32.20 5.56 1.98
C GLU A 25 31.72 4.16 2.38
N ASP A 26 30.57 4.06 3.07
CA ASP A 26 30.01 2.79 3.53
C ASP A 26 29.53 1.92 2.35
N LEU A 27 29.25 2.55 1.20
CA LEU A 27 28.88 1.87 -0.05
C LEU A 27 30.07 1.40 -0.88
N GLY A 28 31.31 1.73 -0.49
CA GLY A 28 32.51 1.45 -1.28
C GLY A 28 32.80 -0.04 -1.51
N ALA A 29 32.30 -0.92 -0.65
CA ALA A 29 32.44 -2.37 -0.79
C ALA A 29 31.28 -3.03 -1.56
N VAL A 30 30.21 -2.30 -1.90
CA VAL A 30 29.02 -2.87 -2.54
C VAL A 30 29.25 -2.96 -4.04
N SER A 31 29.17 -4.17 -4.60
CA SER A 31 29.39 -4.42 -6.03
C SER A 31 28.12 -4.54 -6.86
N LEU A 32 26.98 -4.82 -6.22
CA LEU A 32 25.69 -5.02 -6.88
C LEU A 32 24.55 -4.82 -5.90
N ILE A 33 23.50 -4.14 -6.34
CA ILE A 33 22.19 -4.12 -5.65
C ILE A 33 21.19 -4.80 -6.56
N GLN A 34 20.51 -5.85 -6.08
CA GLN A 34 19.50 -6.53 -6.89
C GLN A 34 18.26 -7.01 -6.15
N ASN A 35 17.13 -7.10 -6.86
CA ASN A 35 15.85 -7.55 -6.30
C ASN A 35 15.47 -6.76 -5.04
N VAL A 36 15.45 -5.43 -5.17
CA VAL A 36 15.08 -4.52 -4.09
C VAL A 36 13.81 -3.77 -4.48
N GLY A 37 12.77 -3.83 -3.65
CA GLY A 37 11.51 -3.13 -3.93
C GLY A 37 11.69 -1.61 -3.92
N LEU A 38 12.29 -1.11 -2.85
CA LEU A 38 12.49 0.32 -2.62
C LEU A 38 13.87 0.58 -2.00
N ILE A 39 14.58 1.58 -2.48
CA ILE A 39 15.78 2.13 -1.83
C ILE A 39 15.43 3.49 -1.23
N LEU A 40 15.70 3.70 0.05
CA LEU A 40 15.64 5.00 0.70
C LEU A 40 17.08 5.50 0.90
N ALA A 41 17.41 6.65 0.32
CA ALA A 41 18.76 7.20 0.43
C ALA A 41 18.71 8.71 0.64
N PRO A 42 19.62 9.31 1.42
CA PRO A 42 19.75 10.75 1.47
C PRO A 42 20.31 11.27 0.13
N GLU A 43 19.98 12.51 -0.23
CA GLU A 43 20.48 13.14 -1.46
C GLU A 43 22.02 13.12 -1.56
N SER A 44 22.73 13.20 -0.43
CA SER A 44 24.19 13.11 -0.35
C SER A 44 24.75 11.76 -0.83
N LEU A 45 23.96 10.69 -0.79
CA LEU A 45 24.40 9.33 -1.11
C LEU A 45 24.19 8.96 -2.58
N VAL A 46 23.39 9.73 -3.30
CA VAL A 46 22.97 9.44 -4.70
C VAL A 46 24.17 9.23 -5.62
N GLY A 47 25.20 10.09 -5.50
CA GLY A 47 26.39 10.00 -6.35
C GLY A 47 27.21 8.71 -6.15
N ALA A 48 27.21 8.14 -4.95
CA ALA A 48 27.84 6.84 -4.68
C ALA A 48 26.93 5.69 -5.14
N LEU A 49 25.63 5.78 -4.85
CA LEU A 49 24.63 4.77 -5.22
C LEU A 49 24.56 4.54 -6.73
N MET A 50 24.70 5.60 -7.53
CA MET A 50 24.70 5.52 -9.01
C MET A 50 25.91 4.80 -9.61
N LYS A 51 26.99 4.59 -8.84
CA LYS A 51 28.17 3.84 -9.30
C LYS A 51 28.01 2.33 -9.11
N ILE A 52 27.05 1.92 -8.28
CA ILE A 52 26.78 0.52 -8.00
C ILE A 52 25.79 0.02 -9.07
N PRO A 53 26.11 -1.05 -9.81
CA PRO A 53 25.14 -1.70 -10.70
C PRO A 53 23.86 -2.07 -9.97
N GLN A 54 22.71 -1.78 -10.58
CA GLN A 54 21.38 -2.07 -10.02
C GLN A 54 20.58 -2.97 -10.96
N LYS A 55 19.95 -4.02 -10.43
CA LYS A 55 19.13 -4.97 -11.20
C LYS A 55 17.82 -5.26 -10.48
N ASN A 56 16.67 -5.14 -11.15
CA ASN A 56 15.35 -5.36 -10.54
C ASN A 56 15.14 -4.51 -9.27
N VAL A 57 15.51 -3.22 -9.33
CA VAL A 57 15.19 -2.24 -8.30
C VAL A 57 13.89 -1.55 -8.69
N GLY A 58 12.88 -1.59 -7.81
CA GLY A 58 11.55 -1.04 -8.11
C GLY A 58 11.52 0.49 -8.10
N LEU A 59 11.99 1.10 -7.02
CA LEU A 59 12.03 2.55 -6.85
C LEU A 59 13.22 2.96 -5.98
N THR A 60 13.80 4.13 -6.25
CA THR A 60 14.72 4.81 -5.33
C THR A 60 14.10 6.14 -4.93
N VAL A 61 13.96 6.38 -3.63
CA VAL A 61 13.45 7.62 -3.05
C VAL A 61 14.61 8.35 -2.39
N THR A 62 14.85 9.58 -2.85
CA THR A 62 15.88 10.45 -2.31
C THR A 62 15.29 11.38 -1.26
N LEU A 63 15.87 11.36 -0.07
CA LEU A 63 15.45 12.20 1.06
C LEU A 63 16.28 13.48 1.09
N PRO A 64 15.63 14.64 1.19
CA PRO A 64 16.33 15.91 1.30
C PRO A 64 17.06 16.01 2.64
N SER A 65 18.10 16.83 2.67
CA SER A 65 18.81 17.11 3.92
C SER A 65 17.89 17.81 4.92
N THR A 66 17.90 17.36 6.16
CA THR A 66 17.15 17.98 7.25
C THR A 66 17.97 18.05 8.54
N THR A 67 17.69 19.05 9.36
CA THR A 67 18.17 19.15 10.74
C THR A 67 17.24 18.44 11.74
N GLY A 68 16.03 18.07 11.31
CA GLY A 68 15.07 17.28 12.06
C GLY A 68 15.31 15.76 11.94
N LYS A 69 14.39 14.98 12.49
CA LYS A 69 14.39 13.53 12.41
C LYS A 69 13.65 13.05 11.16
N ILE A 70 14.08 11.92 10.64
CA ILE A 70 13.32 11.20 9.62
C ILE A 70 12.50 10.12 10.33
N LYS A 71 11.17 10.23 10.22
CA LYS A 71 10.21 9.25 10.74
C LYS A 71 9.80 8.33 9.60
N LEU A 72 10.28 7.09 9.64
CA LEU A 72 9.93 6.07 8.65
C LEU A 72 8.76 5.20 9.16
N LEU A 73 7.69 5.12 8.37
CA LEU A 73 6.61 4.15 8.53
C LEU A 73 6.66 3.17 7.35
N SER A 74 7.22 1.98 7.57
CA SER A 74 7.38 0.96 6.52
C SER A 74 6.54 -0.29 6.78
N GLY A 75 5.70 -0.68 5.83
CA GLY A 75 4.82 -1.85 5.93
C GLY A 75 3.35 -1.52 5.66
N GLN A 76 2.44 -2.20 6.35
CA GLN A 76 1.00 -1.98 6.28
C GLN A 76 0.50 -1.37 7.60
N PHE A 77 -0.07 -0.16 7.54
CA PHE A 77 -0.56 0.54 8.74
C PHE A 77 -1.96 1.11 8.55
N THR A 78 -2.73 1.08 9.63
CA THR A 78 -3.97 1.85 9.77
C THR A 78 -3.75 2.95 10.81
N VAL A 79 -3.93 4.20 10.41
CA VAL A 79 -3.67 5.39 11.23
C VAL A 79 -4.83 6.38 11.13
N ASN A 80 -4.96 7.24 12.13
CA ASN A 80 -5.79 8.43 12.01
C ASN A 80 -4.98 9.58 11.36
N GLY A 81 -5.68 10.61 10.88
CA GLY A 81 -5.06 11.79 10.27
C GLY A 81 -4.24 12.64 11.26
N GLU A 82 -4.37 12.41 12.56
CA GLU A 82 -3.59 13.09 13.60
C GLU A 82 -2.09 12.75 13.52
N VAL A 83 -1.72 11.61 12.92
CA VAL A 83 -0.30 11.25 12.74
C VAL A 83 0.48 12.33 11.98
N PHE A 84 -0.18 13.08 11.09
CA PHE A 84 0.43 14.13 10.26
C PHE A 84 0.70 15.43 11.04
N ALA A 85 0.03 15.65 12.16
CA ALA A 85 0.16 16.88 12.93
C ALA A 85 1.51 17.04 13.64
N ASN A 86 2.25 15.93 13.82
CA ASN A 86 3.58 15.90 14.44
C ASN A 86 3.67 16.69 15.77
N ARG A 87 2.64 16.64 16.63
CA ARG A 87 2.52 17.54 17.81
C ARG A 87 3.69 17.49 18.81
N LEU A 88 4.39 16.36 18.88
CA LEU A 88 5.51 16.15 19.78
C LEU A 88 6.88 16.23 19.07
N GLY A 89 6.89 16.49 17.76
CA GLY A 89 8.09 16.54 16.93
C GLY A 89 8.53 17.96 16.60
N SER A 90 9.55 18.04 15.75
CA SER A 90 10.05 19.29 15.19
C SER A 90 9.37 19.59 13.85
N PRO A 91 9.10 20.87 13.53
CA PRO A 91 8.69 21.29 12.19
C PRO A 91 9.68 20.89 11.09
N GLU A 92 10.94 20.60 11.43
CA GLU A 92 11.97 20.13 10.49
C GLU A 92 11.92 18.61 10.25
N ASP A 93 11.10 17.86 11.01
CA ASP A 93 10.99 16.41 10.82
C ASP A 93 10.37 16.08 9.46
N ILE A 94 10.81 14.96 8.89
CA ILE A 94 10.28 14.42 7.62
C ILE A 94 9.57 13.11 7.92
N LEU A 95 8.35 12.97 7.41
CA LEU A 95 7.62 11.70 7.44
C LEU A 95 7.83 10.96 6.12
N VAL A 96 8.38 9.76 6.18
CA VAL A 96 8.50 8.85 5.04
C VAL A 96 7.56 7.67 5.29
N VAL A 97 6.62 7.43 4.39
CA VAL A 97 5.70 6.30 4.43
C VAL A 97 6.02 5.39 3.25
N THR A 98 6.31 4.13 3.52
CA THR A 98 6.62 3.14 2.49
C THR A 98 5.73 1.91 2.66
N GLY A 99 5.17 1.42 1.56
CA GLY A 99 4.18 0.34 1.59
C GLY A 99 2.76 0.88 1.57
N GLN A 100 1.90 0.41 2.47
CA GLN A 100 0.48 0.70 2.42
C GLN A 100 0.01 1.39 3.71
N ILE A 101 -0.67 2.53 3.56
CA ILE A 101 -1.24 3.25 4.69
C ILE A 101 -2.74 3.49 4.49
N ILE A 102 -3.51 3.22 5.53
CA ILE A 102 -4.95 3.42 5.57
C ILE A 102 -5.21 4.52 6.59
N ILE A 103 -5.72 5.65 6.11
CA ILE A 103 -6.09 6.81 6.92
C ILE A 103 -7.57 6.70 7.21
N THR A 104 -7.94 6.76 8.49
CA THR A 104 -9.33 6.55 8.94
C THR A 104 -10.08 7.85 9.23
N SER A 105 -9.41 9.01 9.21
CA SER A 105 -10.01 10.32 9.50
C SER A 105 -9.45 11.42 8.60
N THR A 106 -10.03 12.62 8.68
CA THR A 106 -9.49 13.81 8.04
C THR A 106 -8.12 14.20 8.59
N ILE A 107 -7.32 14.88 7.77
CA ILE A 107 -6.06 15.51 8.15
C ILE A 107 -6.34 17.00 8.35
N GLU A 108 -6.29 17.47 9.59
CA GLU A 108 -6.57 18.87 9.92
C GLU A 108 -5.31 19.73 10.00
N THR A 109 -4.18 19.12 10.33
CA THR A 109 -2.91 19.83 10.56
C THR A 109 -1.75 18.95 10.09
N VAL A 110 -0.75 19.59 9.48
CA VAL A 110 0.48 18.96 9.02
C VAL A 110 1.64 19.67 9.70
N GLY A 111 2.37 18.93 10.55
CA GLY A 111 3.51 19.45 11.32
C GLY A 111 4.87 18.94 10.85
N PHE A 112 4.91 18.15 9.77
CA PHE A 112 6.15 17.73 9.13
C PHE A 112 6.57 18.74 8.07
N LYS A 113 7.88 18.90 7.90
CA LYS A 113 8.47 19.69 6.81
C LYS A 113 8.11 19.11 5.45
N GLU A 114 8.28 17.80 5.33
CA GLU A 114 7.92 17.03 4.15
C GLU A 114 7.24 15.73 4.54
N VAL A 115 6.26 15.34 3.74
CA VAL A 115 5.65 14.01 3.79
C VAL A 115 5.87 13.33 2.45
N ILE A 116 6.65 12.26 2.49
CA ILE A 116 7.04 11.46 1.32
C ILE A 116 6.32 10.12 1.43
N VAL A 117 5.52 9.77 0.43
CA VAL A 117 4.79 8.51 0.38
C VAL A 117 5.27 7.71 -0.84
N ALA A 118 5.72 6.49 -0.60
CA ALA A 118 6.11 5.51 -1.60
C ALA A 118 5.29 4.23 -1.43
N GLY A 119 4.17 4.14 -2.14
CA GLY A 119 3.29 2.98 -2.13
C GLY A 119 1.81 3.34 -2.25
N GLN A 120 0.96 2.67 -1.48
CA GLN A 120 -0.49 2.80 -1.57
C GLN A 120 -1.05 3.57 -0.37
N LEU A 121 -1.89 4.55 -0.67
CA LEU A 121 -2.58 5.34 0.35
C LEU A 121 -4.08 5.22 0.17
N ILE A 122 -4.77 4.91 1.26
CA ILE A 122 -6.21 4.67 1.27
C ILE A 122 -6.81 5.64 2.29
N ALA A 123 -7.75 6.48 1.89
CA ALA A 123 -8.26 7.53 2.77
C ALA A 123 -9.76 7.79 2.54
N PRO A 124 -10.48 8.38 3.50
CA PRO A 124 -11.83 8.86 3.24
C PRO A 124 -11.74 10.00 2.22
N LYS A 125 -12.70 10.09 1.30
CA LYS A 125 -12.76 11.19 0.32
C LYS A 125 -12.75 12.57 0.99
N LYS A 126 -13.32 12.69 2.19
CA LYS A 126 -13.30 13.92 3.00
C LYS A 126 -11.88 14.37 3.40
N ALA A 127 -10.89 13.48 3.41
CA ALA A 127 -9.49 13.80 3.71
C ALA A 127 -8.68 14.26 2.49
N GLU A 128 -9.23 14.21 1.27
CA GLU A 128 -8.47 14.46 0.02
C GLU A 128 -7.74 15.81 0.03
N SER A 129 -8.41 16.90 0.38
CA SER A 129 -7.79 18.24 0.38
C SER A 129 -6.64 18.33 1.38
N GLY A 130 -6.85 17.82 2.61
CA GLY A 130 -5.82 17.77 3.64
C GLY A 130 -4.66 16.86 3.23
N LEU A 131 -4.94 15.74 2.57
CA LEU A 131 -3.93 14.80 2.10
C LEU A 131 -3.08 15.40 0.97
N VAL A 132 -3.71 16.01 -0.03
CA VAL A 132 -2.99 16.67 -1.14
C VAL A 132 -2.13 17.82 -0.63
N ALA A 133 -2.60 18.56 0.38
CA ALA A 133 -1.79 19.59 1.02
C ALA A 133 -0.65 19.01 1.88
N ALA A 134 -0.86 17.87 2.53
CA ALA A 134 0.13 17.23 3.39
C ALA A 134 1.26 16.55 2.62
N VAL A 135 0.92 15.81 1.57
CA VAL A 135 1.87 14.96 0.85
C VAL A 135 2.71 15.80 -0.12
N THR A 136 3.98 15.98 0.24
CA THR A 136 4.96 16.73 -0.56
C THR A 136 5.43 15.94 -1.77
N ARG A 137 5.62 14.62 -1.62
CA ARG A 137 6.04 13.72 -2.70
C ARG A 137 5.25 12.42 -2.60
N MET A 138 4.60 12.03 -3.69
CA MET A 138 3.85 10.78 -3.78
C MET A 138 4.39 9.96 -4.95
N THR A 139 4.77 8.70 -4.69
CA THR A 139 5.00 7.69 -5.72
C THR A 139 4.16 6.47 -5.41
N GLY A 140 3.25 6.10 -6.32
CA GLY A 140 2.34 4.98 -6.14
C GLY A 140 0.89 5.38 -6.40
N GLN A 141 -0.04 4.93 -5.56
CA GLN A 141 -1.47 5.06 -5.82
C GLN A 141 -2.23 5.57 -4.60
N VAL A 142 -3.29 6.35 -4.86
CA VAL A 142 -4.23 6.81 -3.84
C VAL A 142 -5.62 6.29 -4.17
N ALA A 143 -6.29 5.68 -3.19
CA ALA A 143 -7.69 5.29 -3.24
C ALA A 143 -8.50 6.08 -2.22
N TYR A 144 -9.68 6.54 -2.63
CA TYR A 144 -10.63 7.20 -1.74
C TYR A 144 -11.89 6.37 -1.58
N TYR A 145 -12.31 6.15 -0.33
CA TYR A 145 -13.63 5.59 -0.03
C TYR A 145 -14.61 6.71 0.33
N THR A 146 -15.87 6.57 -0.08
CA THR A 146 -16.87 7.63 0.13
C THR A 146 -17.80 7.40 1.31
N ALA A 147 -17.99 6.14 1.70
CA ALA A 147 -18.77 5.78 2.86
C ALA A 147 -18.21 6.40 4.16
N GLU A 148 -19.11 6.77 5.09
CA GLU A 148 -18.72 7.34 6.38
C GLU A 148 -18.16 6.29 7.34
N THR A 149 -18.73 5.09 7.31
CA THR A 149 -18.39 3.96 8.18
C THR A 149 -18.15 2.68 7.37
N PRO A 150 -17.18 2.67 6.43
CA PRO A 150 -16.86 1.45 5.72
C PRO A 150 -16.26 0.42 6.68
N ARG A 151 -16.51 -0.86 6.39
CA ARG A 151 -15.78 -1.95 7.05
C ARG A 151 -14.56 -2.29 6.22
N LEU A 152 -13.41 -2.22 6.87
CA LEU A 152 -12.11 -2.50 6.29
C LEU A 152 -11.74 -3.97 6.52
N PHE A 153 -11.34 -4.65 5.45
CA PHE A 153 -10.80 -6.00 5.47
C PHE A 153 -9.38 -5.96 4.91
N VAL A 154 -8.41 -6.45 5.70
CA VAL A 154 -6.99 -6.47 5.34
C VAL A 154 -6.45 -7.88 5.44
N GLY A 155 -5.74 -8.34 4.40
CA GLY A 155 -5.15 -9.68 4.35
C GLY A 155 -5.91 -10.61 3.41
N GLU A 156 -6.23 -11.80 3.88
CA GLU A 156 -6.87 -12.85 3.09
C GLU A 156 -8.08 -13.41 3.83
N ASP A 157 -9.24 -13.42 3.16
CA ASP A 157 -10.47 -13.94 3.77
C ASP A 157 -11.50 -14.38 2.72
N THR A 158 -12.50 -15.14 3.15
CA THR A 158 -13.58 -15.65 2.30
C THR A 158 -14.94 -15.26 2.88
N PHE A 159 -15.87 -14.84 2.02
CA PHE A 159 -17.20 -14.35 2.41
C PHE A 159 -18.28 -15.25 1.82
N SER A 160 -19.00 -15.94 2.69
CA SER A 160 -20.18 -16.74 2.35
C SER A 160 -21.48 -15.97 2.55
N LYS A 161 -22.60 -16.54 2.11
CA LYS A 161 -23.94 -16.01 2.41
C LYS A 161 -24.14 -15.75 3.91
N ALA A 162 -23.64 -16.64 4.76
CA ALA A 162 -23.78 -16.54 6.21
C ALA A 162 -23.18 -15.23 6.76
N PHE A 163 -22.07 -14.75 6.19
CA PHE A 163 -21.49 -13.46 6.55
C PHE A 163 -22.47 -12.31 6.25
N PHE A 164 -23.06 -12.30 5.05
CA PHE A 164 -23.99 -11.25 4.63
C PHE A 164 -25.34 -11.30 5.36
N ASP A 165 -25.72 -12.46 5.92
CA ASP A 165 -26.92 -12.59 6.75
C ASP A 165 -26.81 -11.81 8.08
N PHE A 166 -25.59 -11.54 8.58
CA PHE A 166 -25.35 -10.70 9.77
C PHE A 166 -25.43 -9.19 9.50
N ILE A 167 -25.60 -8.79 8.24
CA ILE A 167 -25.63 -7.39 7.84
C ILE A 167 -27.07 -6.92 7.85
N ASP A 168 -27.47 -6.11 8.84
CA ASP A 168 -28.85 -5.60 8.92
C ASP A 168 -29.15 -4.59 7.81
N ASP A 169 -28.29 -3.58 7.68
CA ASP A 169 -28.36 -2.51 6.67
C ASP A 169 -27.19 -2.59 5.67
N LYS A 170 -27.28 -1.88 4.54
CA LYS A 170 -26.21 -1.91 3.52
C LYS A 170 -24.84 -1.54 4.10
N LEU A 171 -23.85 -2.36 3.79
CA LEU A 171 -22.45 -2.20 4.20
C LEU A 171 -21.59 -1.72 3.03
N ALA A 172 -20.76 -0.72 3.28
CA ALA A 172 -19.65 -0.38 2.40
C ALA A 172 -18.41 -1.18 2.83
N MET A 173 -17.72 -1.80 1.88
CA MET A 173 -16.61 -2.70 2.15
C MET A 173 -15.33 -2.21 1.47
N VAL A 174 -14.21 -2.20 2.20
CA VAL A 174 -12.89 -1.87 1.65
C VAL A 174 -12.03 -3.11 1.78
N PHE A 175 -11.68 -3.72 0.64
CA PHE A 175 -10.86 -4.91 0.54
C PHE A 175 -9.42 -4.54 0.23
N VAL A 176 -8.50 -4.98 1.08
CA VAL A 176 -7.07 -4.74 0.91
C VAL A 176 -6.28 -6.03 1.07
N GLY A 177 -5.96 -6.69 -0.04
CA GLY A 177 -5.36 -8.03 -0.06
C GLY A 177 -6.03 -8.97 -1.06
N SER A 178 -6.23 -10.24 -0.70
CA SER A 178 -6.83 -11.27 -1.57
C SER A 178 -8.08 -11.86 -0.92
N PHE A 179 -9.24 -11.64 -1.52
CA PHE A 179 -10.52 -12.07 -0.96
C PHE A 179 -11.31 -12.93 -1.93
N GLU A 180 -12.20 -13.77 -1.40
CA GLU A 180 -13.07 -14.62 -2.21
C GLU A 180 -14.53 -14.52 -1.73
N PHE A 181 -15.48 -14.44 -2.65
CA PHE A 181 -16.90 -14.67 -2.36
C PHE A 181 -17.24 -16.10 -2.73
N GLU A 182 -17.85 -16.84 -1.80
CA GLU A 182 -18.22 -18.23 -2.03
C GLU A 182 -19.38 -18.38 -3.03
N SER A 183 -19.56 -19.59 -3.54
CA SER A 183 -20.63 -19.93 -4.49
C SER A 183 -22.05 -19.79 -3.96
N ASP A 184 -22.23 -19.68 -2.64
CA ASP A 184 -23.54 -19.48 -2.01
C ASP A 184 -23.97 -18.00 -1.96
N VAL A 185 -23.09 -17.08 -2.37
CA VAL A 185 -23.38 -15.66 -2.50
C VAL A 185 -24.03 -15.41 -3.87
N ASP A 186 -25.20 -14.80 -3.88
CA ASP A 186 -25.89 -14.42 -5.11
C ASP A 186 -25.92 -12.90 -5.34
N ALA A 187 -26.23 -12.49 -6.57
CA ALA A 187 -26.29 -11.08 -6.94
C ALA A 187 -27.40 -10.31 -6.23
N ALA A 188 -28.50 -10.95 -5.83
CA ALA A 188 -29.60 -10.29 -5.12
C ALA A 188 -29.17 -9.92 -3.69
N LEU A 189 -28.47 -10.83 -3.01
CA LEU A 189 -27.87 -10.63 -1.71
C LEU A 189 -26.89 -9.44 -1.73
N LEU A 190 -25.99 -9.39 -2.71
CA LEU A 190 -25.05 -8.26 -2.84
C LEU A 190 -25.77 -6.94 -3.11
N LYS A 191 -26.81 -6.90 -3.96
CA LYS A 191 -27.61 -5.68 -4.19
C LYS A 191 -28.30 -5.20 -2.91
N GLN A 192 -28.72 -6.14 -2.06
CA GLN A 192 -29.42 -5.85 -0.82
C GLN A 192 -28.47 -5.41 0.29
N LYS A 193 -27.32 -6.08 0.44
CA LYS A 193 -26.44 -5.97 1.61
C LYS A 193 -25.20 -5.10 1.39
N VAL A 194 -24.82 -4.83 0.14
CA VAL A 194 -23.61 -4.05 -0.18
C VAL A 194 -24.01 -2.73 -0.83
N SER A 195 -23.48 -1.62 -0.31
CA SER A 195 -23.67 -0.28 -0.90
C SER A 195 -22.56 0.07 -1.87
N GLU A 196 -21.31 -0.26 -1.52
CA GLU A 196 -20.10 0.12 -2.23
C GLU A 196 -18.99 -0.88 -1.88
N ILE A 197 -18.12 -1.18 -2.85
CA ILE A 197 -16.84 -1.82 -2.57
C ILE A 197 -15.67 -0.98 -3.06
N VAL A 198 -14.58 -1.00 -2.31
CA VAL A 198 -13.25 -0.54 -2.76
C VAL A 198 -12.36 -1.76 -2.79
N VAL A 199 -11.74 -2.06 -3.93
CA VAL A 199 -10.89 -3.24 -4.11
C VAL A 199 -9.45 -2.82 -4.34
N ILE A 200 -8.56 -3.27 -3.46
CA ILE A 200 -7.12 -3.07 -3.53
C ILE A 200 -6.47 -4.45 -3.41
N GLY A 201 -5.94 -4.96 -4.52
CA GLY A 201 -5.50 -6.35 -4.64
C GLY A 201 -6.48 -7.20 -5.45
N GLU A 202 -6.84 -8.38 -4.95
CA GLU A 202 -7.63 -9.37 -5.68
C GLU A 202 -8.95 -9.67 -4.98
N LEU A 203 -10.04 -9.72 -5.76
CA LEU A 203 -11.33 -10.23 -5.32
C LEU A 203 -11.81 -11.31 -6.28
N LYS A 204 -11.88 -12.55 -5.81
CA LYS A 204 -12.37 -13.71 -6.55
C LYS A 204 -13.84 -13.94 -6.25
N ALA A 205 -14.61 -14.34 -7.24
CA ALA A 205 -16.03 -14.64 -7.07
C ALA A 205 -16.54 -15.54 -8.22
N PRO A 206 -17.69 -16.23 -8.03
CA PRO A 206 -18.40 -16.85 -9.13
C PRO A 206 -18.58 -15.90 -10.31
N LYS A 207 -18.44 -16.39 -11.53
CA LYS A 207 -18.46 -15.57 -12.76
C LYS A 207 -19.73 -14.73 -12.89
N GLU A 208 -20.86 -15.25 -12.44
CA GLU A 208 -22.14 -14.54 -12.40
C GLU A 208 -22.13 -13.28 -11.51
N LEU A 209 -21.24 -13.19 -10.52
CA LEU A 209 -21.14 -12.04 -9.62
C LEU A 209 -20.24 -10.93 -10.17
N ILE A 210 -19.41 -11.21 -11.17
CA ILE A 210 -18.42 -10.25 -11.67
C ILE A 210 -19.06 -8.93 -12.15
N PRO A 211 -20.15 -8.93 -12.93
CA PRO A 211 -20.77 -7.68 -13.37
C PRO A 211 -21.28 -6.81 -12.21
N ILE A 212 -21.87 -7.42 -11.18
CA ILE A 212 -22.35 -6.66 -10.02
C ILE A 212 -21.21 -6.16 -9.16
N LEU A 213 -20.15 -6.94 -8.95
CA LEU A 213 -18.96 -6.50 -8.22
C LEU A 213 -18.27 -5.33 -8.92
N GLN A 214 -18.17 -5.37 -10.26
CA GLN A 214 -17.65 -4.26 -11.05
C GLN A 214 -18.54 -3.02 -10.93
N TYR A 215 -19.86 -3.17 -10.90
CA TYR A 215 -20.78 -2.06 -10.70
C TYR A 215 -20.70 -1.45 -9.28
N LEU A 216 -20.56 -2.29 -8.25
CA LEU A 216 -20.43 -1.85 -6.85
C LEU A 216 -19.05 -1.24 -6.55
N ALA A 217 -18.03 -1.54 -7.37
CA ALA A 217 -16.67 -1.05 -7.18
C ALA A 217 -16.58 0.44 -7.49
N SER A 218 -16.55 1.29 -6.45
CA SER A 218 -16.29 2.72 -6.59
C SER A 218 -14.83 2.99 -6.93
N VAL A 219 -13.93 2.14 -6.43
CA VAL A 219 -12.50 2.16 -6.71
C VAL A 219 -11.98 0.74 -6.89
N LYS A 220 -11.21 0.52 -7.95
CA LYS A 220 -10.58 -0.77 -8.26
C LYS A 220 -9.09 -0.59 -8.56
N LEU A 221 -8.26 -0.78 -7.55
CA LEU A 221 -6.80 -0.86 -7.66
C LEU A 221 -6.37 -2.33 -7.60
N GLY A 222 -6.62 -3.05 -8.68
CA GLY A 222 -6.36 -4.48 -8.77
C GLY A 222 -7.39 -5.20 -9.65
N SER A 223 -7.70 -6.43 -9.28
CA SER A 223 -8.45 -7.37 -10.12
C SER A 223 -9.68 -7.93 -9.42
N ILE A 224 -10.78 -7.99 -10.16
CA ILE A 224 -11.97 -8.77 -9.80
C ILE A 224 -12.03 -9.94 -10.77
N ILE A 225 -11.92 -11.16 -10.27
CA ILE A 225 -11.61 -12.37 -11.05
C ILE A 225 -12.75 -13.38 -10.91
N GLY A 226 -13.30 -13.81 -12.04
CA GLY A 226 -14.30 -14.88 -12.09
C GLY A 226 -13.66 -16.25 -11.94
N ILE A 227 -14.10 -17.03 -10.95
CA ILE A 227 -13.67 -18.42 -10.74
C ILE A 227 -14.77 -19.39 -11.16
N ASP A 228 -14.37 -20.49 -11.80
CA ASP A 228 -15.27 -21.62 -12.06
C ASP A 228 -15.27 -22.53 -10.83
N HIS A 229 -16.37 -22.56 -10.07
CA HIS A 229 -16.54 -23.64 -9.11
C HIS A 229 -16.90 -24.89 -9.89
N ALA A 230 -15.97 -25.84 -9.97
CA ALA A 230 -16.27 -27.17 -10.46
C ALA A 230 -17.40 -27.74 -9.59
N VAL A 231 -18.56 -28.00 -10.20
CA VAL A 231 -19.64 -28.75 -9.58
C VAL A 231 -19.04 -30.09 -9.17
N ILE A 232 -18.82 -30.31 -7.88
CA ILE A 232 -18.56 -31.65 -7.36
C ILE A 232 -19.87 -32.41 -7.56
N GLN A 233 -20.00 -33.04 -8.73
CA GLN A 233 -21.01 -34.06 -8.94
C GLN A 233 -20.64 -35.21 -8.02
N SER A 234 -21.24 -35.25 -6.84
CA SER A 234 -21.34 -36.45 -6.03
C SER A 234 -22.04 -37.51 -6.89
N GLN A 235 -21.25 -38.41 -7.47
CA GLN A 235 -21.78 -39.63 -8.07
C GLN A 235 -22.26 -40.56 -6.94
N PRO A 236 -23.40 -41.25 -7.16
CA PRO A 236 -24.08 -42.07 -6.16
C PRO A 236 -23.32 -43.32 -5.74
#